data_AF-J3HR91-F1
#
_entry.id   AF-J3HR91-F1
#
_cell.length_a   1.000
_cell.length_b   1.000
_cell.length_c   1.000
_cell.angle_alpha   90.00
_cell.angle_beta   90.00
_cell.angle_gamma   90.00
#
_symmetry.space_group_name_H-M   'P 1'
#
loop_
_entity.id
_entity.type
_entity.pdbx_description
1 polymer ?
#
loop_
_entity_poly.entity_id
_entity_poly.type
_entity_poly.pdbx_seq_one_letter_code
_entity_poly.pdbx_strand_id
1 'polypeptide(L)'
;MKDPETGASSAPHGASGGSNVPNGAGNSAKNGLGQHGKTVQDAQGGQSGSEERRFDQNPKKRARRRRRGKSKQSAVPAENALSAAAPVSPAEPGNPSAKSAKKRRPNRYRRRGRSGNKAPAQNAEVNAAAAQAQPLVAPQPVIRDTIRKENRHAGAGLYAALDLGTNNCRLLVASPTRPGQFRVVDAFSRIVRLGEGLGATGLLNENAMNRAIEALKICRDKLDSHDVRRARLIATEACRQATNGEEFLARVKEETGLDLEIINRQTEARLAVSGCGTLVERETDAVVLFDIGGGSSEIALIDVSERRSPRLAEHIIAWTSLPVGVVTLAERFGGRDVTTDNFAVMVDHVAELINDFTERHKLGDLVKSQNFHLLGTSGTVTTLAGIHLGLERYDRRRIDGIWMQNDDVTEMTSRLLSWSFDERVANPCIGADRADLVLAGCAILDAIRNVWPSQKLRVADRGLREGILTELMSRDGAWRNRWLRPSA
;
A
#
# COMPACT_ATOMS: atom_id res chain seq x y z
N MET A 1 32.19 -9.63 -37.67
CA MET A 1 32.73 -10.53 -38.72
C MET A 1 31.83 -11.76 -38.71
N LYS A 2 30.76 -11.78 -39.52
CA LYS A 2 30.64 -12.32 -40.91
C LYS A 2 30.72 -13.85 -40.96
N ASP A 3 29.56 -14.46 -41.26
CA ASP A 3 29.32 -15.84 -41.72
C ASP A 3 30.09 -16.18 -43.01
N PRO A 4 30.03 -17.45 -43.49
CA PRO A 4 28.96 -17.81 -44.45
C PRO A 4 28.44 -19.27 -44.47
N GLU A 5 27.13 -19.38 -44.76
CA GLU A 5 26.35 -20.20 -45.72
C GLU A 5 26.68 -21.68 -46.10
N THR A 6 25.62 -22.50 -46.15
CA THR A 6 24.98 -23.16 -47.35
C THR A 6 24.08 -24.33 -46.86
N GLY A 7 22.92 -24.73 -47.42
CA GLY A 7 22.22 -24.45 -48.67
C GLY A 7 20.76 -25.00 -48.65
N ALA A 8 20.05 -24.89 -49.77
CA ALA A 8 18.59 -24.85 -49.92
C ALA A 8 17.93 -26.05 -50.68
N SER A 9 16.58 -26.03 -50.73
CA SER A 9 15.65 -26.65 -51.73
C SER A 9 15.31 -28.14 -51.54
N SER A 10 14.11 -28.71 -51.77
CA SER A 10 12.96 -28.41 -52.66
C SER A 10 11.67 -29.19 -52.26
N ALA A 11 10.47 -28.67 -52.61
CA ALA A 11 9.17 -29.39 -52.75
C ALA A 11 9.05 -30.01 -54.20
N PRO A 12 7.91 -30.51 -54.77
CA PRO A 12 6.49 -30.65 -54.35
C PRO A 12 5.74 -31.94 -54.86
N HIS A 13 4.38 -31.92 -54.85
CA HIS A 13 3.32 -32.82 -55.41
C HIS A 13 2.52 -33.62 -54.36
N GLY A 14 1.18 -33.73 -54.38
CA GLY A 14 0.15 -33.34 -55.36
C GLY A 14 -1.28 -33.43 -54.79
N ALA A 15 -2.25 -32.95 -55.56
CA ALA A 15 -3.65 -32.68 -55.21
C ALA A 15 -4.61 -33.85 -55.52
N SER A 16 -5.85 -33.84 -54.96
CA SER A 16 -7.12 -33.78 -55.73
C SER A 16 -8.40 -34.14 -54.95
N GLY A 17 -9.45 -33.32 -55.15
CA GLY A 17 -10.89 -33.68 -55.19
C GLY A 17 -11.67 -33.66 -53.87
N GLY A 18 -12.87 -33.10 -53.72
CA GLY A 18 -13.82 -32.46 -54.63
C GLY A 18 -15.22 -32.39 -53.96
N SER A 19 -15.81 -31.18 -53.94
CA SER A 19 -17.25 -30.85 -54.05
C SER A 19 -18.35 -31.79 -53.49
N ASN A 20 -19.22 -31.28 -52.60
CA ASN A 20 -20.60 -30.91 -52.97
C ASN A 20 -21.41 -30.27 -51.82
N VAL A 21 -22.11 -29.19 -52.17
CA VAL A 21 -23.29 -28.61 -51.49
C VAL A 21 -24.53 -29.23 -52.14
N PRO A 22 -25.68 -29.31 -51.45
CA PRO A 22 -26.83 -28.59 -52.00
C PRO A 22 -27.72 -27.88 -50.95
N ASN A 23 -28.31 -26.79 -51.45
CA ASN A 23 -29.42 -26.00 -50.92
C ASN A 23 -30.67 -26.82 -50.57
N GLY A 24 -31.52 -26.26 -49.70
CA GLY A 24 -32.94 -26.64 -49.63
C GLY A 24 -33.73 -25.87 -48.59
N ALA A 25 -34.50 -24.88 -49.05
CA ALA A 25 -35.46 -24.07 -48.30
C ALA A 25 -36.71 -24.85 -47.86
N GLY A 26 -37.42 -24.36 -46.84
CA GLY A 26 -38.75 -24.84 -46.48
C GLY A 26 -39.35 -24.09 -45.29
N ASN A 27 -40.49 -23.45 -45.52
CA ASN A 27 -41.08 -22.35 -44.77
C ASN A 27 -42.28 -22.82 -43.90
N SER A 28 -42.84 -21.89 -43.10
CA SER A 28 -44.20 -21.86 -42.52
C SER A 28 -44.38 -22.52 -41.13
N ALA A 29 -45.15 -22.00 -40.17
CA ALA A 29 -46.25 -21.04 -40.23
C ALA A 29 -46.47 -20.29 -38.90
N LYS A 30 -46.89 -19.02 -39.02
CA LYS A 30 -47.64 -18.26 -38.01
C LYS A 30 -49.15 -18.52 -38.19
N ASN A 31 -49.90 -18.50 -37.08
CA ASN A 31 -51.32 -18.12 -36.94
C ASN A 31 -51.55 -17.94 -35.43
N GLY A 32 -52.31 -17.00 -34.89
CA GLY A 32 -53.14 -15.92 -35.42
C GLY A 32 -53.88 -15.24 -34.26
N LEU A 33 -54.03 -13.93 -34.42
CA LEU A 33 -55.02 -12.95 -33.92
C LEU A 33 -56.17 -13.40 -32.96
N GLY A 34 -56.44 -12.53 -31.98
CA GLY A 34 -57.75 -12.34 -31.33
C GLY A 34 -57.88 -10.94 -30.73
N GLN A 35 -58.69 -10.09 -31.36
CA GLN A 35 -59.16 -8.78 -30.88
C GLN A 35 -60.53 -8.91 -30.19
N HIS A 36 -60.93 -7.82 -29.49
CA HIS A 36 -62.25 -7.42 -28.95
C HIS A 36 -62.50 -7.74 -27.46
N GLY A 37 -62.97 -6.81 -26.63
CA GLY A 37 -63.35 -5.40 -26.84
C GLY A 37 -63.85 -4.71 -25.55
N LYS A 38 -63.94 -3.35 -25.66
CA LYS A 38 -64.81 -2.32 -25.03
C LYS A 38 -65.53 -2.64 -23.70
N THR A 39 -65.57 -1.75 -22.70
CA THR A 39 -66.34 -0.46 -22.63
C THR A 39 -65.72 0.48 -21.57
N VAL A 40 -65.44 1.78 -21.78
CA VAL A 40 -66.27 3.03 -21.87
C VAL A 40 -67.06 3.39 -20.59
N GLN A 41 -66.70 4.54 -19.98
CA GLN A 41 -67.53 5.74 -19.65
C GLN A 41 -66.77 6.60 -18.60
N ASP A 42 -66.30 7.80 -18.97
CA ASP A 42 -66.97 9.13 -18.86
C ASP A 42 -67.07 9.60 -17.39
N ALA A 43 -66.78 10.85 -16.99
CA ALA A 43 -67.02 12.14 -17.63
C ALA A 43 -66.10 13.23 -16.99
N GLN A 44 -65.62 14.21 -17.77
CA GLN A 44 -66.00 15.66 -17.74
C GLN A 44 -65.66 16.42 -16.44
N GLY A 45 -65.13 17.64 -16.43
CA GLY A 45 -64.88 18.65 -17.47
C GLY A 45 -64.70 20.04 -16.82
N GLY A 46 -64.15 21.00 -17.58
CA GLY A 46 -64.16 22.46 -17.33
C GLY A 46 -62.83 23.06 -16.84
N GLN A 47 -61.95 23.68 -17.66
CA GLN A 47 -61.99 25.06 -18.23
C GLN A 47 -62.13 26.16 -17.16
N SER A 48 -61.41 27.30 -17.14
CA SER A 48 -60.51 27.99 -18.08
C SER A 48 -59.97 29.30 -17.43
N GLY A 49 -58.88 29.87 -17.97
CA GLY A 49 -58.49 31.30 -17.86
C GLY A 49 -57.26 31.59 -16.99
N SER A 50 -56.03 31.65 -17.56
CA SER A 50 -55.38 32.81 -18.22
C SER A 50 -54.73 33.82 -17.26
N GLU A 51 -53.40 33.83 -17.18
CA GLU A 51 -52.55 35.01 -17.47
C GLU A 51 -51.04 34.70 -17.34
N GLU A 52 -50.26 35.54 -18.01
CA GLU A 52 -48.88 35.39 -18.48
C GLU A 52 -47.78 35.39 -17.40
N ARG A 53 -46.64 34.74 -17.68
CA ARG A 53 -45.35 35.39 -18.00
C ARG A 53 -44.23 34.39 -18.34
N ARG A 54 -43.54 34.69 -19.44
CA ARG A 54 -42.40 34.01 -20.06
C ARG A 54 -41.08 34.26 -19.29
N PHE A 55 -40.09 33.37 -19.42
CA PHE A 55 -38.85 33.62 -20.19
C PHE A 55 -38.02 32.33 -20.36
N ASP A 56 -37.43 32.21 -21.54
CA ASP A 56 -36.95 30.97 -22.18
C ASP A 56 -35.43 30.98 -22.42
N GLN A 57 -34.81 29.83 -22.17
CA GLN A 57 -33.73 29.11 -22.86
C GLN A 57 -32.47 29.78 -23.51
N ASN A 58 -31.31 29.32 -22.99
CA ASN A 58 -30.24 28.54 -23.70
C ASN A 58 -29.17 29.31 -24.58
N PRO A 59 -28.11 28.65 -25.14
CA PRO A 59 -26.71 28.77 -24.68
C PRO A 59 -25.68 29.19 -25.76
N LYS A 60 -24.40 29.37 -25.37
CA LYS A 60 -23.30 29.85 -26.23
C LYS A 60 -22.45 28.73 -26.87
N LYS A 61 -22.11 28.90 -28.16
CA LYS A 61 -21.09 28.12 -28.94
C LYS A 61 -19.85 28.97 -29.28
N ARG A 62 -18.68 28.34 -29.10
CA ARG A 62 -17.41 28.31 -29.88
C ARG A 62 -17.04 29.39 -30.93
N ALA A 63 -15.76 29.80 -30.86
CA ALA A 63 -14.69 29.76 -31.89
C ALA A 63 -14.08 31.08 -32.47
N ARG A 64 -12.76 31.23 -32.19
CA ARG A 64 -11.60 31.55 -33.05
C ARG A 64 -11.62 32.70 -34.10
N ARG A 65 -10.53 33.50 -33.99
CA ARG A 65 -9.52 33.95 -35.01
C ARG A 65 -9.56 35.39 -35.56
N ARG A 66 -8.37 36.03 -35.42
CA ARG A 66 -7.53 36.79 -36.40
C ARG A 66 -7.53 38.34 -36.43
N ARG A 67 -6.37 38.88 -35.99
CA ARG A 67 -5.34 39.71 -36.68
C ARG A 67 -5.58 41.19 -37.08
N ARG A 68 -4.47 41.95 -36.92
CA ARG A 68 -4.05 43.29 -37.43
C ARG A 68 -4.63 44.48 -36.66
N GLY A 69 -3.89 45.51 -36.21
CA GLY A 69 -2.48 45.91 -36.29
C GLY A 69 -2.37 47.43 -36.51
N LYS A 70 -1.56 48.18 -35.73
CA LYS A 70 -0.73 49.36 -36.13
C LYS A 70 -0.22 50.21 -34.95
N SER A 71 1.11 50.27 -34.85
CA SER A 71 2.03 51.42 -34.60
C SER A 71 1.57 52.69 -33.85
N LYS A 72 2.39 53.13 -32.87
CA LYS A 72 3.12 54.41 -32.93
C LYS A 72 4.27 54.46 -31.89
N GLN A 73 5.40 55.03 -32.34
CA GLN A 73 6.64 55.31 -31.61
C GLN A 73 6.56 56.62 -30.81
N SER A 74 7.33 56.74 -29.73
CA SER A 74 8.19 57.92 -29.44
C SER A 74 9.23 57.56 -28.37
N ALA A 75 10.46 58.06 -28.57
CA ALA A 75 11.67 57.89 -27.75
C ALA A 75 11.86 59.12 -26.81
N VAL A 76 12.32 58.95 -25.55
CA VAL A 76 13.69 59.24 -24.98
C VAL A 76 13.94 60.77 -24.80
N PRO A 77 14.48 61.29 -23.66
CA PRO A 77 15.83 60.97 -23.17
C PRO A 77 16.11 60.87 -21.66
N ALA A 78 17.34 60.39 -21.42
CA ALA A 78 18.04 60.05 -20.19
C ALA A 78 18.73 61.25 -19.50
N GLU A 79 19.13 61.11 -18.23
CA GLU A 79 20.53 61.05 -17.74
C GLU A 79 20.71 61.40 -16.24
N ASN A 80 21.83 60.89 -15.70
CA ASN A 80 22.56 61.19 -14.46
C ASN A 80 22.13 60.54 -13.13
N ALA A 81 23.02 60.11 -12.22
CA ALA A 81 24.44 59.72 -12.23
C ALA A 81 24.79 59.19 -10.81
N LEU A 82 25.65 58.17 -10.74
CA LEU A 82 26.74 57.91 -9.77
C LEU A 82 26.51 57.95 -8.24
N SER A 83 26.84 56.85 -7.55
CA SER A 83 27.99 56.77 -6.61
C SER A 83 28.10 55.40 -5.92
N ALA A 84 29.30 54.84 -5.92
CA ALA A 84 29.73 53.61 -5.23
C ALA A 84 30.65 53.96 -4.05
N ALA A 85 30.61 53.16 -2.96
CA ALA A 85 31.79 52.92 -2.11
C ALA A 85 31.57 51.76 -1.11
N ALA A 86 32.55 50.88 -1.05
CA ALA A 86 32.92 49.99 0.06
C ALA A 86 34.48 49.99 0.10
N PRO A 87 35.20 49.24 0.95
CA PRO A 87 35.00 48.75 2.33
C PRO A 87 36.22 49.07 3.25
N VAL A 88 36.17 48.89 4.59
CA VAL A 88 37.40 48.65 5.41
C VAL A 88 37.13 47.89 6.73
N SER A 89 37.95 46.87 7.02
CA SER A 89 38.34 46.30 8.33
C SER A 89 39.87 46.55 8.50
N PRO A 90 40.53 46.58 9.70
CA PRO A 90 40.56 45.45 10.66
C PRO A 90 40.90 45.74 12.17
N ALA A 91 40.95 44.64 12.95
CA ALA A 91 41.87 44.31 14.06
C ALA A 91 41.35 44.23 15.54
N GLU A 92 41.51 43.03 16.11
CA GLU A 92 41.60 42.62 17.55
C GLU A 92 42.91 43.12 18.23
N PRO A 93 43.23 42.91 19.55
CA PRO A 93 42.70 41.93 20.54
C PRO A 93 42.53 42.41 22.02
N GLY A 94 41.92 41.57 22.88
CA GLY A 94 42.06 41.65 24.35
C GLY A 94 41.03 40.87 25.21
N ASN A 95 41.45 39.75 25.79
CA ASN A 95 40.85 39.06 26.97
C ASN A 95 41.59 39.55 28.25
N PRO A 96 41.21 39.32 29.55
CA PRO A 96 40.37 38.24 30.09
C PRO A 96 39.43 38.56 31.29
N SER A 97 38.48 37.66 31.63
CA SER A 97 38.38 37.01 32.97
C SER A 97 37.16 36.10 33.17
N ALA A 98 37.33 35.19 34.13
CA ALA A 98 36.66 33.90 34.36
C ALA A 98 35.29 33.90 35.08
N LYS A 99 34.65 32.71 35.00
CA LYS A 99 33.74 31.96 35.93
C LYS A 99 32.41 31.62 35.22
N SER A 100 31.84 30.42 35.23
CA SER A 100 32.10 29.15 35.93
C SER A 100 31.29 28.04 35.26
N ALA A 101 31.85 26.83 35.18
CA ALA A 101 31.29 25.66 34.51
C ALA A 101 30.34 24.82 35.37
N LYS A 102 29.32 24.21 34.76
CA LYS A 102 28.70 22.93 35.20
C LYS A 102 28.36 22.05 33.99
N LYS A 103 29.25 21.11 33.66
CA LYS A 103 29.01 19.98 32.74
C LYS A 103 28.56 18.75 33.54
N ARG A 104 27.44 18.14 33.16
CA ARG A 104 26.96 16.84 33.67
C ARG A 104 27.63 15.70 32.88
N ARG A 105 28.08 14.68 33.61
CA ARG A 105 28.77 13.46 33.10
C ARG A 105 27.76 12.40 32.65
N PRO A 106 28.04 11.56 31.64
CA PRO A 106 27.25 10.37 31.34
C PRO A 106 27.74 9.13 32.11
N ASN A 107 26.78 8.27 32.44
CA ASN A 107 26.91 7.09 33.28
C ASN A 107 27.38 5.87 32.45
N ARG A 108 28.40 5.15 32.90
CA ARG A 108 29.04 4.02 32.21
C ARG A 108 28.68 2.72 32.93
N TYR A 109 27.90 1.84 32.29
CA TYR A 109 27.57 0.51 32.83
C TYR A 109 28.73 -0.48 32.58
N ARG A 110 29.12 -1.18 33.66
CA ARG A 110 30.26 -2.12 33.75
C ARG A 110 29.97 -3.45 33.03
N ARG A 111 30.89 -3.89 32.17
CA ARG A 111 31.09 -5.30 31.80
C ARG A 111 31.95 -6.00 32.87
N ARG A 112 31.51 -7.16 33.36
CA ARG A 112 32.33 -8.10 34.14
C ARG A 112 32.89 -9.15 33.18
N GLY A 113 34.20 -9.16 32.99
CA GLY A 113 34.98 -10.29 32.47
C GLY A 113 35.75 -10.95 33.62
N ARG A 114 35.86 -12.27 33.61
CA ARG A 114 36.65 -13.06 34.56
C ARG A 114 37.64 -13.92 33.76
N SER A 115 38.91 -13.53 33.77
CA SER A 115 40.08 -14.42 33.63
C SER A 115 40.25 -15.21 34.93
N GLY A 116 40.88 -16.36 35.06
CA GLY A 116 41.72 -17.21 34.23
C GLY A 116 42.49 -18.13 35.20
N ASN A 117 42.86 -19.36 34.81
CA ASN A 117 44.15 -19.99 35.15
C ASN A 117 44.26 -21.40 34.55
N LYS A 118 45.46 -21.71 34.07
CA LYS A 118 45.93 -22.97 33.48
C LYS A 118 47.04 -23.58 34.34
N ALA A 119 47.19 -24.90 34.17
CA ALA A 119 48.39 -25.76 34.31
C ALA A 119 48.69 -26.39 35.70
N PRO A 120 49.46 -27.51 35.77
CA PRO A 120 50.11 -28.31 34.71
C PRO A 120 49.87 -29.86 34.79
N ALA A 121 50.52 -30.57 33.86
CA ALA A 121 50.44 -32.00 33.50
C ALA A 121 51.33 -32.94 34.35
N GLN A 122 51.07 -34.26 34.28
CA GLN A 122 52.11 -35.33 34.30
C GLN A 122 51.56 -36.73 33.88
N ASN A 123 52.46 -37.53 33.32
CA ASN A 123 52.30 -38.84 32.63
C ASN A 123 52.17 -40.05 33.57
N ALA A 124 51.53 -41.14 33.08
CA ALA A 124 51.88 -42.57 33.30
C ALA A 124 50.95 -43.44 32.42
N GLU A 125 51.45 -44.05 31.34
CA GLU A 125 51.87 -45.46 31.20
C GLU A 125 50.75 -46.54 31.08
N VAL A 126 50.70 -47.08 29.86
CA VAL A 126 50.39 -48.42 29.33
C VAL A 126 49.81 -49.51 30.26
N ASN A 127 48.70 -50.13 29.82
CA ASN A 127 48.62 -51.59 29.72
C ASN A 127 47.50 -52.05 28.78
N ALA A 128 47.83 -53.01 27.92
CA ALA A 128 46.95 -53.68 26.98
C ALA A 128 46.35 -54.96 27.61
N ALA A 129 45.06 -55.22 27.38
CA ALA A 129 44.51 -56.57 27.40
C ALA A 129 43.24 -56.61 26.54
N ALA A 130 43.27 -57.49 25.54
CA ALA A 130 42.16 -57.79 24.65
C ALA A 130 41.10 -58.62 25.37
N ALA A 131 39.82 -58.28 25.17
CA ALA A 131 38.70 -59.19 25.40
C ALA A 131 37.59 -58.89 24.38
N GLN A 132 37.29 -59.90 23.57
CA GLN A 132 36.21 -59.92 22.58
C GLN A 132 34.85 -59.82 23.28
N ALA A 133 33.95 -58.97 22.78
CA ALA A 133 32.58 -58.89 23.27
C ALA A 133 31.59 -58.86 22.09
N GLN A 134 30.64 -59.81 22.14
CA GLN A 134 29.52 -60.02 21.23
C GLN A 134 28.48 -58.88 21.32
N PRO A 135 27.66 -58.65 20.27
CA PRO A 135 26.66 -57.59 20.29
C PRO A 135 25.44 -58.00 21.12
N LEU A 136 25.23 -57.32 22.25
CA LEU A 136 24.00 -57.40 23.04
C LEU A 136 22.99 -56.36 22.53
N VAL A 137 21.84 -56.87 22.11
CA VAL A 137 20.63 -56.14 21.74
C VAL A 137 20.15 -55.28 22.92
N ALA A 138 20.02 -53.97 22.71
CA ALA A 138 19.45 -53.06 23.70
C ALA A 138 17.91 -53.00 23.58
N PRO A 139 17.17 -52.99 24.71
CA PRO A 139 15.71 -53.02 24.73
C PRO A 139 15.10 -51.65 24.39
N GLN A 140 13.97 -51.66 23.67
CA GLN A 140 13.20 -50.45 23.38
C GLN A 140 12.59 -49.85 24.66
N PRO A 141 12.67 -48.52 24.87
CA PRO A 141 11.82 -47.84 25.82
C PRO A 141 10.54 -47.32 25.13
N VAL A 142 9.42 -47.84 25.61
CA VAL A 142 8.06 -47.35 25.32
C VAL A 142 7.90 -45.99 26.02
N ILE A 143 7.86 -44.89 25.26
CA ILE A 143 7.55 -43.56 25.82
C ILE A 143 6.20 -43.10 25.29
N ARG A 144 5.29 -43.04 26.26
CA ARG A 144 3.89 -42.66 26.26
C ARG A 144 3.56 -41.38 25.48
N ASP A 145 2.49 -41.49 24.70
CA ASP A 145 1.65 -40.41 24.16
C ASP A 145 1.55 -39.21 25.12
N THR A 146 2.35 -38.16 24.88
CA THR A 146 2.21 -36.88 25.58
C THR A 146 2.36 -35.66 24.68
N ILE A 147 2.30 -35.82 23.35
CA ILE A 147 2.15 -34.69 22.41
C ILE A 147 0.71 -34.66 21.89
N ARG A 148 -0.26 -34.41 22.77
CA ARG A 148 -1.63 -34.08 22.36
C ARG A 148 -2.28 -33.10 23.32
N LYS A 149 -1.60 -31.98 23.58
CA LYS A 149 -2.16 -30.91 24.43
C LYS A 149 -1.80 -29.48 24.00
N GLU A 150 -1.80 -29.19 22.70
CA GLU A 150 -1.89 -27.79 22.23
C GLU A 150 -2.87 -27.55 21.07
N ASN A 151 -3.64 -28.55 20.64
CA ASN A 151 -4.61 -28.36 19.56
C ASN A 151 -6.00 -27.87 20.04
N ARG A 152 -6.04 -26.99 21.05
CA ARG A 152 -7.30 -26.35 21.51
C ARG A 152 -7.78 -25.23 20.58
N HIS A 153 -7.16 -25.05 19.41
CA HIS A 153 -7.61 -24.10 18.37
C HIS A 153 -8.13 -24.78 17.11
N ALA A 154 -8.30 -26.12 17.12
CA ALA A 154 -8.82 -26.94 16.03
C ALA A 154 -10.30 -26.67 15.63
N GLY A 155 -10.85 -25.50 15.98
CA GLY A 155 -12.19 -25.09 15.58
C GLY A 155 -12.27 -23.66 15.05
N ALA A 156 -11.14 -22.99 14.77
CA ALA A 156 -11.10 -21.66 14.17
C ALA A 156 -10.46 -21.80 12.78
N GLY A 157 -11.30 -21.97 11.75
CA GLY A 157 -10.83 -22.17 10.37
C GLY A 157 -9.86 -21.08 9.93
N LEU A 158 -8.92 -21.41 9.05
CA LEU A 158 -7.95 -20.46 8.53
C LEU A 158 -8.59 -19.54 7.49
N TYR A 159 -8.08 -18.32 7.42
CA TYR A 159 -8.51 -17.31 6.46
C TYR A 159 -7.30 -16.78 5.73
N ALA A 160 -7.47 -16.43 4.46
CA ALA A 160 -6.40 -15.84 3.66
C ALA A 160 -6.82 -14.53 3.00
N ALA A 161 -5.86 -13.60 2.92
CA ALA A 161 -5.98 -12.35 2.19
C ALA A 161 -4.75 -12.19 1.30
N LEU A 162 -4.97 -12.05 0.00
CA LEU A 162 -3.92 -11.77 -0.99
C LEU A 162 -4.19 -10.41 -1.61
N ASP A 163 -3.18 -9.54 -1.61
CA ASP A 163 -3.19 -8.26 -2.31
C ASP A 163 -2.10 -8.22 -3.38
N LEU A 164 -2.53 -7.96 -4.62
CA LEU A 164 -1.65 -7.63 -5.73
C LEU A 164 -1.74 -6.13 -6.01
N GLY A 165 -0.79 -5.38 -5.45
CA GLY A 165 -0.69 -3.93 -5.64
C GLY A 165 0.30 -3.53 -6.73
N THR A 166 0.45 -2.22 -6.92
CA THR A 166 1.36 -1.63 -7.91
C THR A 166 2.83 -1.99 -7.66
N ASN A 167 3.26 -2.08 -6.40
CA ASN A 167 4.66 -2.36 -6.05
C ASN A 167 4.88 -3.77 -5.49
N ASN A 168 3.94 -4.26 -4.67
CA ASN A 168 4.09 -5.48 -3.90
C ASN A 168 2.96 -6.47 -4.19
N CYS A 169 3.30 -7.76 -4.17
CA CYS A 169 2.35 -8.86 -4.04
C CYS A 169 2.52 -9.46 -2.64
N ARG A 170 1.45 -9.56 -1.86
CA ARG A 170 1.52 -10.12 -0.50
C ARG A 170 0.36 -11.06 -0.22
N LEU A 171 0.60 -11.99 0.69
CA LEU A 171 -0.37 -12.95 1.20
C LEU A 171 -0.27 -12.97 2.73
N LEU A 172 -1.42 -13.11 3.38
CA LEU A 172 -1.52 -13.33 4.81
C LEU A 172 -2.52 -14.46 5.07
N VAL A 173 -2.08 -15.51 5.76
CA VAL A 173 -2.93 -16.60 6.26
C VAL A 173 -3.01 -16.48 7.78
N ALA A 174 -4.21 -16.48 8.34
CA ALA A 174 -4.42 -16.23 9.76
C ALA A 174 -5.56 -17.05 10.35
N SER A 175 -5.49 -17.27 11.67
CA SER A 175 -6.54 -17.89 12.47
C SER A 175 -7.10 -16.87 13.48
N PRO A 176 -8.43 -16.73 13.61
CA PRO A 176 -9.01 -15.82 14.60
C PRO A 176 -8.68 -16.26 16.03
N THR A 177 -8.47 -15.30 16.93
CA THR A 177 -8.14 -15.55 18.34
C THR A 177 -9.19 -14.92 19.26
N ARG A 178 -8.86 -13.81 19.93
CA ARG A 178 -9.80 -13.02 20.74
C ARG A 178 -10.67 -12.15 19.84
N PRO A 179 -11.79 -11.59 20.33
CA PRO A 179 -12.63 -10.69 19.54
C PRO A 179 -11.82 -9.57 18.87
N GLY A 180 -11.94 -9.47 17.54
CA GLY A 180 -11.22 -8.47 16.73
C GLY A 180 -9.72 -8.74 16.55
N GLN A 181 -9.21 -9.90 16.99
CA GLN A 181 -7.79 -10.28 16.87
C GLN A 181 -7.64 -11.62 16.14
N PHE A 182 -6.49 -11.78 15.50
CA PHE A 182 -6.07 -13.02 14.84
C PHE A 182 -4.57 -13.22 15.00
N ARG A 183 -4.14 -14.47 14.82
CA ARG A 183 -2.73 -14.85 14.77
C ARG A 183 -2.37 -15.17 13.33
N VAL A 184 -1.31 -14.56 12.83
CA VAL A 184 -0.71 -14.89 11.53
C VAL A 184 -0.11 -16.29 11.62
N VAL A 185 -0.48 -17.14 10.67
CA VAL A 185 -0.01 -18.52 10.52
C VAL A 185 1.05 -18.61 9.44
N ASP A 186 0.80 -17.96 8.30
CA ASP A 186 1.77 -17.83 7.22
C ASP A 186 1.65 -16.44 6.58
N ALA A 187 2.75 -15.96 6.03
CA ALA A 187 2.82 -14.69 5.32
C ALA A 187 3.81 -14.79 4.15
N PHE A 188 3.52 -14.03 3.10
CA PHE A 188 4.43 -13.84 1.99
C PHE A 188 4.37 -12.38 1.53
N SER A 189 5.51 -11.85 1.11
CA SER A 189 5.61 -10.52 0.52
C SER A 189 6.76 -10.51 -0.47
N ARG A 190 6.48 -10.07 -1.69
CA ARG A 190 7.49 -9.87 -2.72
C ARG A 190 7.26 -8.55 -3.44
N ILE A 191 8.36 -7.87 -3.75
CA ILE A 191 8.33 -6.68 -4.61
C ILE A 191 8.26 -7.17 -6.05
N VAL A 192 7.21 -6.76 -6.76
CA VAL A 192 6.94 -7.18 -8.14
C VAL A 192 6.99 -5.99 -9.11
N ARG A 193 6.81 -4.76 -8.60
CA ARG A 193 6.77 -3.52 -9.40
C ARG A 193 5.82 -3.65 -10.60
N LEU A 194 4.60 -4.14 -10.37
CA LEU A 194 3.60 -4.40 -11.40
C LEU A 194 3.26 -3.15 -12.23
N GLY A 195 3.22 -1.99 -11.58
CA GLY A 195 2.90 -0.72 -12.26
C GLY A 195 4.09 0.04 -12.82
N GLU A 196 5.29 -0.54 -12.90
CA GLU A 196 6.43 0.16 -13.49
C GLU A 196 6.18 0.47 -14.98
N GLY A 197 6.35 1.72 -15.38
CA GLY A 197 6.10 2.19 -16.74
C GLY A 197 4.62 2.31 -17.12
N LEU A 198 3.69 1.99 -16.21
CA LEU A 198 2.24 2.05 -16.47
C LEU A 198 1.77 3.49 -16.75
N GLY A 199 2.29 4.47 -16.00
CA GLY A 199 1.91 5.87 -16.16
C GLY A 199 2.24 6.43 -17.55
N ALA A 200 3.30 5.93 -18.19
CA ALA A 200 3.73 6.37 -19.51
C ALA A 200 3.06 5.60 -20.66
N THR A 201 2.75 4.32 -20.46
CA THR A 201 2.30 3.41 -21.53
C THR A 201 0.80 3.10 -21.49
N GLY A 202 0.17 3.21 -20.32
CA GLY A 202 -1.21 2.75 -20.09
C GLY A 202 -1.36 1.22 -20.05
N LEU A 203 -0.25 0.47 -20.05
CA LEU A 203 -0.20 -0.99 -20.07
C LEU A 203 0.70 -1.55 -18.97
N LEU A 204 0.34 -2.72 -18.44
CA LEU A 204 1.25 -3.54 -17.64
C LEU A 204 2.30 -4.12 -18.56
N ASN A 205 3.58 -3.96 -18.20
CA ASN A 205 4.67 -4.50 -19.00
C ASN A 205 4.85 -6.01 -18.76
N GLU A 206 5.31 -6.72 -19.80
CA GLU A 206 5.43 -8.18 -19.80
C GLU A 206 6.36 -8.71 -18.69
N ASN A 207 7.48 -8.04 -18.43
CA ASN A 207 8.42 -8.44 -17.39
C ASN A 207 7.81 -8.35 -15.99
N ALA A 208 7.05 -7.29 -15.71
CA ALA A 208 6.37 -7.07 -14.45
C ALA A 208 5.23 -8.06 -14.24
N MET A 209 4.45 -8.36 -15.30
CA MET A 209 3.43 -9.41 -15.28
C MET A 209 4.04 -10.78 -14.97
N ASN A 210 5.15 -11.15 -15.63
CA ASN A 210 5.87 -12.40 -15.36
C ASN A 210 6.36 -12.49 -13.91
N ARG A 211 6.99 -11.43 -13.37
CA ARG A 211 7.41 -11.39 -11.96
C ARG A 211 6.24 -11.50 -10.99
N ALA A 212 5.08 -10.92 -11.32
CA ALA A 212 3.87 -11.01 -10.51
C ALA A 212 3.29 -12.44 -10.53
N ILE A 213 3.19 -13.07 -11.71
CA ILE A 213 2.72 -14.46 -11.85
C ILE A 213 3.59 -15.42 -11.04
N GLU A 214 4.92 -15.29 -11.12
CA GLU A 214 5.83 -16.11 -10.31
C GLU A 214 5.65 -15.88 -8.80
N ALA A 215 5.08 -14.75 -8.37
CA ALA A 215 4.86 -14.45 -6.96
C ALA A 215 3.56 -15.11 -6.51
N LEU A 216 2.56 -15.05 -7.39
CA LEU A 216 1.26 -15.65 -7.25
C LEU A 216 1.33 -17.18 -7.24
N LYS A 217 2.23 -17.80 -8.00
CA LYS A 217 2.53 -19.25 -7.91
C LYS A 217 2.95 -19.65 -6.49
N ILE A 218 3.87 -18.89 -5.87
CA ILE A 218 4.26 -19.13 -4.46
C ILE A 218 3.08 -18.90 -3.51
N CYS A 219 2.27 -17.87 -3.74
CA CYS A 219 1.05 -17.66 -2.96
C CYS A 219 0.08 -18.83 -3.09
N ARG A 220 -0.07 -19.41 -4.29
CA ARG A 220 -0.91 -20.59 -4.54
C ARG A 220 -0.41 -21.80 -3.74
N ASP A 221 0.88 -22.10 -3.79
CA ASP A 221 1.47 -23.21 -3.04
C ASP A 221 1.23 -23.05 -1.53
N LYS A 222 1.38 -21.82 -1.03
CA LYS A 222 1.09 -21.50 0.37
C LYS A 222 -0.39 -21.71 0.70
N LEU A 223 -1.31 -21.28 -0.14
CA LEU A 223 -2.74 -21.51 0.07
C LEU A 223 -3.04 -23.03 0.10
N ASP A 224 -2.39 -23.83 -0.73
CA ASP A 224 -2.63 -25.28 -0.82
C ASP A 224 -2.07 -26.09 0.35
N SER A 225 -0.99 -25.59 0.94
CA SER A 225 -0.44 -26.17 2.16
C SER A 225 -1.31 -25.94 3.41
N HIS A 226 -2.40 -25.16 3.30
CA HIS A 226 -3.28 -24.81 4.41
C HIS A 226 -4.75 -25.17 4.11
N ASP A 227 -5.48 -25.64 5.13
CA ASP A 227 -6.93 -25.80 5.06
C ASP A 227 -7.63 -24.43 5.25
N VAL A 228 -7.55 -23.59 4.22
CA VAL A 228 -8.11 -22.23 4.22
C VAL A 228 -9.63 -22.31 4.03
N ARG A 229 -10.37 -21.93 5.07
CA ARG A 229 -11.84 -21.92 5.06
C ARG A 229 -12.41 -20.85 4.12
N ARG A 230 -11.78 -19.68 4.07
CA ARG A 230 -12.12 -18.60 3.13
C ARG A 230 -10.88 -17.80 2.74
N ALA A 231 -10.76 -17.50 1.46
CA ALA A 231 -9.78 -16.56 0.94
C ALA A 231 -10.48 -15.41 0.22
N ARG A 232 -9.85 -14.26 0.17
CA ARG A 232 -10.19 -13.19 -0.78
C ARG A 232 -8.90 -12.68 -1.40
N LEU A 233 -8.85 -12.69 -2.73
CA LEU A 233 -7.67 -12.38 -3.53
C LEU A 233 -8.02 -11.15 -4.37
N ILE A 234 -7.27 -10.07 -4.22
CA ILE A 234 -7.60 -8.79 -4.85
C ILE A 234 -6.41 -8.24 -5.63
N ALA A 235 -6.73 -7.47 -6.67
CA ALA A 235 -5.81 -6.59 -7.36
C ALA A 235 -6.26 -5.13 -7.22
N THR A 236 -5.31 -4.19 -7.17
CA THR A 236 -5.60 -2.77 -6.91
C THR A 236 -5.23 -1.84 -8.08
N GLU A 237 -4.70 -0.65 -7.81
CA GLU A 237 -4.59 0.47 -8.77
C GLU A 237 -3.89 0.09 -10.08
N ALA A 238 -2.81 -0.71 -10.06
CA ALA A 238 -2.11 -1.06 -11.29
C ALA A 238 -2.99 -1.83 -12.30
N CYS A 239 -3.68 -2.89 -11.85
CA CYS A 239 -4.59 -3.64 -12.73
C CYS A 239 -5.81 -2.80 -13.11
N ARG A 240 -6.31 -1.97 -12.18
CA ARG A 240 -7.46 -1.09 -12.41
C ARG A 240 -7.18 -0.01 -13.46
N GLN A 241 -5.95 0.53 -13.49
CA GLN A 241 -5.54 1.59 -14.40
C GLN A 241 -5.14 1.05 -15.78
N ALA A 242 -4.55 -0.14 -15.84
CA ALA A 242 -4.03 -0.70 -17.07
C ALA A 242 -5.12 -1.16 -18.04
N THR A 243 -4.94 -0.85 -19.33
CA THR A 243 -5.88 -1.28 -20.38
C THR A 243 -5.89 -2.81 -20.53
N ASN A 244 -4.75 -3.46 -20.30
CA ASN A 244 -4.60 -4.92 -20.31
C ASN A 244 -4.70 -5.56 -18.91
N GLY A 245 -5.30 -4.86 -17.93
CA GLY A 245 -5.43 -5.37 -16.56
C GLY A 245 -6.28 -6.64 -16.45
N GLU A 246 -7.44 -6.68 -17.12
CA GLU A 246 -8.32 -7.86 -17.14
C GLU A 246 -7.69 -9.05 -17.88
N GLU A 247 -6.98 -8.78 -18.99
CA GLU A 247 -6.22 -9.80 -19.72
C GLU A 247 -5.15 -10.44 -18.82
N PHE A 248 -4.41 -9.61 -18.08
CA PHE A 248 -3.44 -10.08 -17.11
C PHE A 248 -4.07 -10.95 -16.02
N LEU A 249 -5.26 -10.59 -15.50
CA LEU A 249 -5.95 -11.42 -14.50
C LEU A 249 -6.45 -12.75 -15.07
N ALA A 250 -6.91 -12.77 -16.33
CA ALA A 250 -7.25 -14.01 -17.01
C ALA A 250 -6.03 -14.95 -17.11
N ARG A 251 -4.86 -14.39 -17.47
CA ARG A 251 -3.59 -15.11 -17.49
C ARG A 251 -3.16 -15.61 -16.10
N VAL A 252 -3.32 -14.81 -15.05
CA VAL A 252 -3.08 -15.23 -13.67
C VAL A 252 -3.94 -16.45 -13.31
N LYS A 253 -5.22 -16.42 -13.65
CA LYS A 253 -6.14 -17.54 -13.40
C LYS A 253 -5.72 -18.80 -14.14
N GLU A 254 -5.32 -18.67 -15.41
CA GLU A 254 -4.83 -19.79 -16.22
C GLU A 254 -3.54 -20.40 -15.67
N GLU A 255 -2.55 -19.58 -15.33
CA GLU A 255 -1.22 -20.05 -14.94
C GLU A 255 -1.10 -20.46 -13.47
N THR A 256 -1.92 -19.91 -12.58
CA THR A 256 -1.80 -20.14 -11.13
C THR A 256 -3.07 -20.70 -10.48
N GLY A 257 -4.19 -20.75 -11.21
CA GLY A 257 -5.49 -21.14 -10.65
C GLY A 257 -6.06 -20.15 -9.63
N LEU A 258 -5.50 -18.95 -9.48
CA LEU A 258 -5.97 -17.94 -8.54
C LEU A 258 -6.95 -16.99 -9.24
N ASP A 259 -8.15 -16.85 -8.69
CA ASP A 259 -9.18 -15.95 -9.19
C ASP A 259 -9.13 -14.64 -8.40
N LEU A 260 -8.48 -13.62 -8.97
CA LEU A 260 -8.34 -12.30 -8.36
C LEU A 260 -9.45 -11.36 -8.86
N GLU A 261 -9.97 -10.52 -7.98
CA GLU A 261 -10.89 -9.44 -8.36
C GLU A 261 -10.20 -8.07 -8.33
N ILE A 262 -10.45 -7.21 -9.32
CA ILE A 262 -10.06 -5.79 -9.25
C ILE A 262 -11.04 -5.08 -8.33
N ILE A 263 -10.58 -4.62 -7.17
CA ILE A 263 -11.43 -3.86 -6.25
C ILE A 263 -11.48 -2.38 -6.64
N ASN A 264 -12.59 -1.72 -6.32
CA ASN A 264 -12.70 -0.27 -6.47
C ASN A 264 -12.03 0.48 -5.31
N ARG A 265 -11.72 1.76 -5.55
CA ARG A 265 -11.03 2.64 -4.59
C ARG A 265 -11.76 2.80 -3.25
N GLN A 266 -13.10 2.83 -3.29
CA GLN A 266 -13.92 2.89 -2.07
C GLN A 266 -13.71 1.65 -1.19
N THR A 267 -13.69 0.47 -1.80
CA THR A 267 -13.45 -0.80 -1.11
C THR A 267 -12.04 -0.84 -0.54
N GLU A 268 -11.06 -0.36 -1.29
CA GLU A 268 -9.66 -0.25 -0.87
C GLU A 268 -9.51 0.62 0.39
N ALA A 269 -10.03 1.85 0.35
CA ALA A 269 -10.03 2.77 1.49
C ALA A 269 -10.75 2.17 2.71
N ARG A 270 -11.93 1.55 2.49
CA ARG A 270 -12.72 0.93 3.57
C ARG A 270 -11.98 -0.24 4.23
N LEU A 271 -11.32 -1.08 3.44
CA LEU A 271 -10.54 -2.21 3.93
C LEU A 271 -9.27 -1.73 4.68
N ALA A 272 -8.58 -0.70 4.19
CA ALA A 272 -7.46 -0.10 4.92
C ALA A 272 -7.88 0.40 6.31
N VAL A 273 -9.03 1.07 6.40
CA VAL A 273 -9.63 1.49 7.69
C VAL A 273 -9.98 0.29 8.57
N SER A 274 -10.64 -0.73 8.02
CA SER A 274 -10.99 -1.95 8.76
C SER A 274 -9.75 -2.65 9.34
N GLY A 275 -8.63 -2.68 8.62
CA GLY A 275 -7.38 -3.31 9.07
C GLY A 275 -6.68 -2.58 10.22
N CYS A 276 -6.94 -1.28 10.37
CA CYS A 276 -6.33 -0.44 11.39
C CYS A 276 -7.21 -0.26 12.64
N GLY A 277 -8.45 -0.78 12.65
CA GLY A 277 -9.44 -0.53 13.70
C GLY A 277 -8.95 -0.71 15.13
N THR A 278 -8.10 -1.71 15.38
CA THR A 278 -7.55 -2.01 16.72
C THR A 278 -6.50 -1.03 17.22
N LEU A 279 -6.02 -0.13 16.36
CA LEU A 279 -5.01 0.89 16.70
C LEU A 279 -5.65 2.22 17.12
N VAL A 280 -6.97 2.36 16.97
CA VAL A 280 -7.72 3.54 17.43
C VAL A 280 -8.09 3.36 18.89
N GLU A 281 -7.51 4.20 19.75
CA GLU A 281 -7.69 4.18 21.21
C GLU A 281 -9.07 4.75 21.61
N ARG A 282 -9.54 4.41 22.82
CA ARG A 282 -10.91 4.77 23.28
C ARG A 282 -11.10 6.25 23.50
N GLU A 283 -10.00 6.97 23.70
CA GLU A 283 -9.95 8.40 23.95
C GLU A 283 -9.87 9.20 22.63
N THR A 284 -9.71 8.53 21.49
CA THR A 284 -9.57 9.18 20.17
C THR A 284 -10.84 9.89 19.75
N ASP A 285 -10.79 11.17 19.43
CA ASP A 285 -11.97 11.89 18.90
C ASP A 285 -12.09 11.74 17.38
N ALA A 286 -10.97 11.86 16.68
CA ALA A 286 -10.92 11.81 15.22
C ALA A 286 -9.57 11.30 14.72
N VAL A 287 -9.58 10.73 13.51
CA VAL A 287 -8.38 10.23 12.83
C VAL A 287 -8.43 10.61 11.37
N VAL A 288 -7.30 11.07 10.83
CA VAL A 288 -7.06 10.96 9.38
C VAL A 288 -6.22 9.71 9.15
N LEU A 289 -6.85 8.71 8.56
CA LEU A 289 -6.18 7.48 8.16
C LEU A 289 -5.74 7.60 6.72
N PHE A 290 -4.51 7.18 6.43
CA PHE A 290 -4.01 7.12 5.06
C PHE A 290 -3.22 5.85 4.76
N ASP A 291 -3.37 5.35 3.55
CA ASP A 291 -2.59 4.25 2.98
C ASP A 291 -1.79 4.78 1.79
N ILE A 292 -0.47 4.83 1.91
CA ILE A 292 0.41 5.27 0.81
C ILE A 292 0.82 4.03 0.02
N GLY A 293 0.12 3.80 -1.08
CA GLY A 293 0.36 2.71 -2.02
C GLY A 293 1.44 3.03 -3.04
N GLY A 294 1.61 2.11 -4.00
CA GLY A 294 2.53 2.30 -5.12
C GLY A 294 1.96 3.22 -6.20
N GLY A 295 0.69 3.01 -6.59
CA GLY A 295 0.04 3.77 -7.66
C GLY A 295 -0.97 4.80 -7.17
N SER A 296 -1.60 4.56 -6.02
CA SER A 296 -2.58 5.43 -5.39
C SER A 296 -2.25 5.65 -3.92
N SER A 297 -2.92 6.63 -3.32
CA SER A 297 -2.92 6.86 -1.87
C SER A 297 -4.34 7.12 -1.39
N GLU A 298 -4.83 6.29 -0.48
CA GLU A 298 -6.16 6.43 0.10
C GLU A 298 -6.11 7.29 1.36
N ILE A 299 -7.09 8.19 1.52
CA ILE A 299 -7.24 9.03 2.72
C ILE A 299 -8.69 8.91 3.20
N ALA A 300 -8.88 8.62 4.47
CA ALA A 300 -10.18 8.53 5.12
C ALA A 300 -10.23 9.44 6.35
N LEU A 301 -11.26 10.27 6.42
CA LEU A 301 -11.57 11.08 7.59
C LEU A 301 -12.53 10.30 8.48
N ILE A 302 -12.13 10.09 9.72
CA ILE A 302 -12.85 9.23 10.67
C ILE A 302 -13.21 10.07 11.89
N ASP A 303 -14.50 10.17 12.19
CA ASP A 303 -15.01 10.82 13.39
C ASP A 303 -15.64 9.78 14.31
N VAL A 304 -15.09 9.68 15.51
CA VAL A 304 -15.47 8.70 16.53
C VAL A 304 -15.76 9.38 17.87
N SER A 305 -15.98 10.70 17.85
CA SER A 305 -16.20 11.55 19.02
C SER A 305 -17.58 11.34 19.64
N GLU A 306 -18.63 11.23 18.82
CA GLU A 306 -20.01 11.08 19.29
C GLU A 306 -20.48 9.63 19.40
N ARG A 307 -20.03 8.77 18.48
CA ARG A 307 -20.49 7.38 18.37
C ARG A 307 -19.30 6.45 18.23
N ARG A 308 -19.37 5.31 18.93
CA ARG A 308 -18.42 4.20 18.79
C ARG A 308 -19.11 2.98 18.19
N SER A 309 -18.39 2.29 17.32
CA SER A 309 -18.80 1.03 16.69
C SER A 309 -17.57 0.12 16.69
N PRO A 310 -17.73 -1.20 16.88
CA PRO A 310 -16.63 -2.15 16.71
C PRO A 310 -16.02 -2.14 15.30
N ARG A 311 -16.72 -1.59 14.30
CA ARG A 311 -16.25 -1.48 12.92
C ARG A 311 -15.87 -0.03 12.63
N LEU A 312 -14.57 0.25 12.63
CA LEU A 312 -14.05 1.61 12.39
C LEU A 312 -14.53 2.19 11.06
N ALA A 313 -14.69 1.36 10.03
CA ALA A 313 -15.19 1.76 8.72
C ALA A 313 -16.59 2.39 8.72
N GLU A 314 -17.41 2.18 9.76
CA GLU A 314 -18.73 2.81 9.89
C GLU A 314 -18.65 4.29 10.30
N HIS A 315 -17.45 4.76 10.70
CA HIS A 315 -17.18 6.13 11.14
C HIS A 315 -16.47 6.98 10.08
N ILE A 316 -16.33 6.45 8.86
CA ILE A 316 -15.78 7.22 7.75
C ILE A 316 -16.81 8.28 7.35
N ILE A 317 -16.49 9.55 7.59
CA ILE A 317 -17.34 10.69 7.23
C ILE A 317 -17.00 11.28 5.85
N ALA A 318 -15.79 11.00 5.37
CA ALA A 318 -15.27 11.41 4.07
C ALA A 318 -14.11 10.49 3.68
N TRP A 319 -13.90 10.29 2.39
CA TRP A 319 -12.70 9.61 1.89
C TRP A 319 -12.35 10.06 0.47
N THR A 320 -11.09 9.88 0.10
CA THR A 320 -10.62 10.04 -1.28
C THR A 320 -9.53 9.01 -1.58
N SER A 321 -9.29 8.76 -2.86
CA SER A 321 -8.15 7.97 -3.35
C SER A 321 -7.44 8.82 -4.39
N LEU A 322 -6.27 9.31 -4.02
CA LEU A 322 -5.45 10.14 -4.87
C LEU A 322 -4.80 9.24 -5.93
N PRO A 323 -4.79 9.64 -7.22
CA PRO A 323 -4.14 8.89 -8.29
C PRO A 323 -2.61 9.08 -8.26
N VAL A 324 -2.02 9.04 -7.06
CA VAL A 324 -0.60 9.20 -6.81
C VAL A 324 -0.18 8.27 -5.68
N GLY A 325 0.89 7.52 -5.90
CA GLY A 325 1.56 6.68 -4.90
C GLY A 325 3.07 6.80 -5.08
N VAL A 326 3.83 6.02 -4.31
CA VAL A 326 5.29 6.17 -4.30
C VAL A 326 5.95 5.87 -5.65
N VAL A 327 5.40 4.93 -6.43
CA VAL A 327 5.92 4.55 -7.75
C VAL A 327 5.59 5.65 -8.76
N THR A 328 4.32 6.04 -8.87
CA THR A 328 3.89 7.03 -9.87
C THR A 328 4.51 8.40 -9.62
N LEU A 329 4.70 8.79 -8.35
CA LEU A 329 5.36 10.05 -8.01
C LEU A 329 6.86 10.01 -8.30
N ALA A 330 7.55 8.91 -7.95
CA ALA A 330 8.98 8.74 -8.23
C ALA A 330 9.29 8.65 -9.74
N GLU A 331 8.42 8.00 -10.53
CA GLU A 331 8.56 7.97 -11.99
C GLU A 331 8.42 9.36 -12.61
N ARG A 332 7.53 10.19 -12.04
CA ARG A 332 7.26 11.53 -12.58
C ARG A 332 8.34 12.55 -12.23
N PHE A 333 8.82 12.55 -10.98
CA PHE A 333 9.73 13.58 -10.47
C PHE A 333 11.17 13.08 -10.24
N GLY A 334 11.43 11.79 -10.48
CA GLY A 334 12.69 11.14 -10.14
C GLY A 334 12.74 10.65 -8.69
N GLY A 335 13.46 9.56 -8.46
CA GLY A 335 13.53 8.88 -7.16
C GLY A 335 14.93 8.62 -6.61
N ARG A 336 15.94 8.53 -7.49
CA ARG A 336 17.34 8.31 -7.09
C ARG A 336 17.99 9.60 -6.60
N ASP A 337 17.88 10.68 -7.36
CA ASP A 337 18.51 11.96 -7.06
C ASP A 337 17.44 13.00 -6.73
N VAL A 338 16.97 12.98 -5.49
CA VAL A 338 15.92 13.89 -5.01
C VAL A 338 16.58 15.00 -4.21
N THR A 339 16.57 16.22 -4.75
CA THR A 339 17.00 17.43 -4.05
C THR A 339 15.89 17.99 -3.16
N THR A 340 16.23 18.90 -2.25
CA THR A 340 15.23 19.60 -1.42
C THR A 340 14.20 20.35 -2.27
N ASP A 341 14.63 21.00 -3.36
CA ASP A 341 13.73 21.73 -4.26
C ASP A 341 12.76 20.77 -4.99
N ASN A 342 13.29 19.66 -5.52
CA ASN A 342 12.46 18.66 -6.20
C ASN A 342 11.48 17.99 -5.22
N PHE A 343 11.92 17.72 -3.99
CA PHE A 343 11.06 17.21 -2.93
C PHE A 343 9.93 18.19 -2.60
N ALA A 344 10.21 19.49 -2.48
CA ALA A 344 9.19 20.51 -2.26
C ALA A 344 8.15 20.54 -3.40
N VAL A 345 8.60 20.42 -4.65
CA VAL A 345 7.71 20.31 -5.81
C VAL A 345 6.83 19.06 -5.74
N MET A 346 7.36 17.91 -5.30
CA MET A 346 6.56 16.70 -5.08
C MET A 346 5.49 16.94 -4.00
N VAL A 347 5.85 17.59 -2.88
CA VAL A 347 4.91 17.92 -1.79
C VAL A 347 3.80 18.83 -2.30
N ASP A 348 4.13 19.90 -3.01
CA ASP A 348 3.16 20.85 -3.56
C ASP A 348 2.21 20.16 -4.55
N HIS A 349 2.75 19.30 -5.43
CA HIS A 349 1.92 18.55 -6.36
C HIS A 349 0.91 17.64 -5.64
N VAL A 350 1.31 16.94 -4.59
CA VAL A 350 0.38 16.11 -3.80
C VAL A 350 -0.61 16.98 -3.02
N ALA A 351 -0.16 18.12 -2.50
CA ALA A 351 -1.03 19.06 -1.80
C ALA A 351 -2.14 19.61 -2.71
N GLU A 352 -1.85 19.87 -3.99
CA GLU A 352 -2.87 20.22 -5.00
C GLU A 352 -3.93 19.12 -5.13
N LEU A 353 -3.53 17.85 -5.24
CA LEU A 353 -4.46 16.72 -5.32
C LEU A 353 -5.32 16.57 -4.06
N ILE A 354 -4.74 16.82 -2.87
CA ILE A 354 -5.51 16.85 -1.62
C ILE A 354 -6.45 18.07 -1.59
N ASN A 355 -6.05 19.21 -2.17
CA ASN A 355 -6.89 20.40 -2.24
C ASN A 355 -8.10 20.22 -3.17
N ASP A 356 -8.06 19.27 -4.10
CA ASP A 356 -9.22 18.87 -4.90
C ASP A 356 -10.21 17.98 -4.14
N PHE A 357 -9.81 17.42 -2.98
CA PHE A 357 -10.72 16.72 -2.09
C PHE A 357 -11.62 17.74 -1.36
N THR A 358 -12.82 17.96 -1.91
CA THR A 358 -13.77 18.97 -1.43
C THR A 358 -14.23 18.75 0.01
N GLU A 359 -14.27 17.49 0.45
CA GLU A 359 -14.71 17.10 1.78
C GLU A 359 -13.57 17.09 2.83
N ARG A 360 -12.36 17.55 2.48
CA ARG A 360 -11.18 17.52 3.37
C ARG A 360 -11.38 18.22 4.72
N HIS A 361 -12.31 19.19 4.77
CA HIS A 361 -12.64 20.00 5.94
C HIS A 361 -13.73 19.38 6.83
N LYS A 362 -14.27 18.21 6.49
CA LYS A 362 -15.41 17.61 7.22
C LYS A 362 -15.14 17.30 8.69
N LEU A 363 -13.88 17.15 9.10
CA LEU A 363 -13.53 17.02 10.52
C LEU A 363 -13.73 18.32 11.31
N GLY A 364 -13.83 19.48 10.65
CA GLY A 364 -14.09 20.77 11.30
C GLY A 364 -13.10 21.05 12.43
N ASP A 365 -13.62 21.38 13.62
CA ASP A 365 -12.81 21.66 14.80
C ASP A 365 -12.20 20.42 15.46
N LEU A 366 -12.61 19.19 15.09
CA LEU A 366 -12.02 17.97 15.63
C LEU A 366 -10.53 17.87 15.34
N VAL A 367 -10.04 18.45 14.24
CA VAL A 367 -8.60 18.49 13.92
C VAL A 367 -7.77 19.27 14.95
N LYS A 368 -8.42 20.12 15.75
CA LYS A 368 -7.78 20.88 16.85
C LYS A 368 -7.86 20.15 18.19
N SER A 369 -8.58 19.02 18.27
CA SER A 369 -8.67 18.22 19.49
C SER A 369 -7.29 17.67 19.88
N GLN A 370 -7.04 17.58 21.18
CA GLN A 370 -5.85 16.89 21.72
C GLN A 370 -5.86 15.38 21.43
N ASN A 371 -7.04 14.83 21.12
CA ASN A 371 -7.23 13.41 20.79
C ASN A 371 -7.34 13.16 19.27
N PHE A 372 -7.04 14.16 18.45
CA PHE A 372 -6.90 14.01 17.01
C PHE A 372 -5.49 13.53 16.64
N HIS A 373 -5.40 12.55 15.73
CA HIS A 373 -4.12 12.10 15.21
C HIS A 373 -4.18 11.58 13.79
N LEU A 374 -2.98 11.46 13.20
CA LEU A 374 -2.78 10.78 11.93
C LEU A 374 -2.55 9.29 12.16
N LEU A 375 -3.11 8.43 11.32
CA LEU A 375 -2.83 6.99 11.31
C LEU A 375 -2.40 6.57 9.90
N GLY A 376 -1.10 6.34 9.74
CA GLY A 376 -0.54 5.93 8.47
C GLY A 376 -0.33 4.42 8.39
N THR A 377 -0.57 3.84 7.21
CA THR A 377 -0.19 2.46 6.89
C THR A 377 0.70 2.35 5.65
N SER A 378 1.14 1.13 5.34
CA SER A 378 1.99 0.73 4.23
C SER A 378 3.48 1.10 4.39
N GLY A 379 4.25 0.93 3.32
CA GLY A 379 5.71 0.88 3.32
C GLY A 379 6.38 2.16 3.77
N THR A 380 5.82 3.32 3.45
CA THR A 380 6.43 4.63 3.76
C THR A 380 6.59 4.85 5.26
N VAL A 381 5.47 4.85 5.99
CA VAL A 381 5.45 5.12 7.43
C VAL A 381 6.11 4.01 8.24
N THR A 382 6.00 2.75 7.81
CA THR A 382 6.69 1.62 8.46
C THR A 382 8.20 1.68 8.24
N THR A 383 8.66 2.21 7.11
CA THR A 383 10.09 2.46 6.86
C THR A 383 10.62 3.60 7.73
N LEU A 384 9.90 4.72 7.80
CA LEU A 384 10.25 5.85 8.67
C LEU A 384 10.33 5.42 10.14
N ALA A 385 9.35 4.63 10.61
CA ALA A 385 9.36 4.02 11.93
C ALA A 385 10.60 3.14 12.17
N GLY A 386 10.98 2.30 11.20
CA GLY A 386 12.18 1.46 11.29
C GLY A 386 13.46 2.27 11.42
N ILE A 387 13.57 3.39 10.69
CA ILE A 387 14.72 4.31 10.77
C ILE A 387 14.72 5.05 12.11
N HIS A 388 13.57 5.58 12.54
CA HIS A 388 13.41 6.26 13.82
C HIS A 388 13.81 5.35 15.00
N LEU A 389 13.44 4.08 14.95
CA LEU A 389 13.80 3.08 15.96
C LEU A 389 15.25 2.55 15.84
N GLY A 390 15.98 2.95 14.80
CA GLY A 390 17.34 2.49 14.53
C GLY A 390 17.45 0.97 14.35
N LEU A 391 16.48 0.35 13.66
CA LEU A 391 16.46 -1.11 13.54
C LEU A 391 17.56 -1.62 12.59
N GLU A 392 18.27 -2.66 13.01
CA GLU A 392 19.25 -3.39 12.19
C GLU A 392 18.60 -4.26 11.09
N ARG A 393 17.29 -4.45 11.18
CA ARG A 393 16.44 -5.11 10.17
C ARG A 393 14.98 -4.78 10.44
N TYR A 394 14.14 -4.87 9.42
CA TYR A 394 12.70 -4.72 9.58
C TYR A 394 12.14 -5.70 10.63
N ASP A 395 11.47 -5.20 11.67
CA ASP A 395 10.74 -6.01 12.65
C ASP A 395 9.35 -5.42 12.90
N ARG A 396 8.35 -6.05 12.27
CA ARG A 396 6.93 -5.71 12.41
C ARG A 396 6.48 -5.53 13.85
N ARG A 397 6.95 -6.37 14.78
CA ARG A 397 6.50 -6.34 16.18
C ARG A 397 6.96 -5.09 16.92
N ARG A 398 8.03 -4.46 16.43
CA ARG A 398 8.57 -3.21 16.96
C ARG A 398 7.99 -1.98 16.27
N ILE A 399 7.48 -2.13 15.05
CA ILE A 399 6.98 -1.03 14.20
C ILE A 399 5.47 -0.85 14.36
N ASP A 400 4.71 -1.95 14.36
CA ASP A 400 3.26 -1.92 14.36
C ASP A 400 2.71 -1.29 15.63
N GLY A 401 1.95 -0.22 15.49
CA GLY A 401 1.41 0.52 16.61
C GLY A 401 2.50 1.20 17.43
N ILE A 402 3.47 1.86 16.79
CA ILE A 402 4.25 2.91 17.48
C ILE A 402 3.63 4.27 17.27
N TRP A 403 3.92 5.18 18.21
CA TRP A 403 3.64 6.60 18.09
C TRP A 403 4.93 7.32 17.68
N MET A 404 4.83 8.22 16.72
CA MET A 404 5.89 9.17 16.34
C MET A 404 5.35 10.58 16.53
N GLN A 405 6.18 11.49 17.06
CA GLN A 405 5.85 12.90 17.11
C GLN A 405 6.01 13.53 15.72
N ASN A 406 5.34 14.66 15.51
CA ASN A 406 5.48 15.44 14.29
C ASN A 406 6.95 15.77 13.97
N ASP A 407 7.73 16.14 14.99
CA ASP A 407 9.14 16.47 14.84
C ASP A 407 10.00 15.25 14.49
N ASP A 408 9.66 14.06 15.01
CA ASP A 408 10.35 12.81 14.64
C ASP A 408 10.21 12.55 13.15
N VAL A 409 9.01 12.76 12.58
CA VAL A 409 8.76 12.57 11.14
C VAL A 409 9.56 13.59 10.33
N THR A 410 9.54 14.87 10.72
CA THR A 410 10.34 15.92 10.06
C THR A 410 11.84 15.61 10.09
N GLU A 411 12.36 15.15 11.22
CA GLU A 411 13.76 14.76 11.37
C GLU A 411 14.10 13.60 10.43
N MET A 412 13.26 12.56 10.38
CA MET A 412 13.51 11.39 9.53
C MET A 412 13.46 11.75 8.04
N THR A 413 12.50 12.57 7.61
CA THR A 413 12.45 13.08 6.23
C THR A 413 13.70 13.89 5.89
N SER A 414 14.13 14.81 6.77
CA SER A 414 15.32 15.63 6.57
C SER A 414 16.59 14.78 6.48
N ARG A 415 16.69 13.74 7.32
CA ARG A 415 17.81 12.79 7.30
C ARG A 415 17.84 11.99 6.00
N LEU A 416 16.70 11.53 5.51
CA LEU A 416 16.61 10.82 4.23
C LEU A 416 17.01 11.71 3.04
N LEU A 417 16.67 12.99 3.07
CA LEU A 417 17.09 13.98 2.06
C LEU A 417 18.60 14.24 2.10
N SER A 418 19.23 14.11 3.28
CA SER A 418 20.68 14.25 3.41
C SER A 418 21.47 13.04 2.92
N TRP A 419 20.81 11.90 2.71
CA TRP A 419 21.45 10.67 2.24
C TRP A 419 21.51 10.60 0.72
N SER A 420 22.68 10.19 0.21
CA SER A 420 22.84 9.72 -1.15
C SER A 420 21.99 8.48 -1.42
N PHE A 421 21.78 8.15 -2.70
CA PHE A 421 21.07 6.94 -3.09
C PHE A 421 21.70 5.68 -2.47
N ASP A 422 23.03 5.57 -2.50
CA ASP A 422 23.73 4.38 -1.98
C ASP A 422 23.60 4.25 -0.45
N GLU A 423 23.57 5.36 0.28
CA GLU A 423 23.29 5.34 1.72
C GLU A 423 21.85 4.89 2.01
N ARG A 424 20.88 5.28 1.17
CA ARG A 424 19.50 4.78 1.27
C ARG A 424 19.44 3.28 0.97
N VAL A 425 20.17 2.79 -0.03
CA VAL A 425 20.27 1.36 -0.36
C VAL A 425 20.87 0.57 0.80
N ALA A 426 21.92 1.09 1.43
CA ALA A 426 22.63 0.46 2.53
C ALA A 426 21.81 0.40 3.84
N ASN A 427 20.75 1.20 3.96
CA ASN A 427 19.92 1.20 5.16
C ASN A 427 19.10 -0.11 5.28
N PRO A 428 19.19 -0.83 6.42
CA PRO A 428 18.53 -2.14 6.58
C PRO A 428 16.99 -2.11 6.53
N CYS A 429 16.38 -0.95 6.79
CA CYS A 429 14.93 -0.78 6.74
C CYS A 429 14.42 -0.31 5.38
N ILE A 430 15.30 0.13 4.47
CA ILE A 430 14.94 0.61 3.13
C ILE A 430 15.25 -0.48 2.10
N GLY A 431 16.54 -0.77 1.91
CA GLY A 431 17.06 -1.71 0.91
C GLY A 431 17.00 -1.17 -0.53
N ALA A 432 17.65 -1.89 -1.45
CA ALA A 432 17.75 -1.51 -2.86
C ALA A 432 16.38 -1.31 -3.54
N ASP A 433 15.43 -2.20 -3.25
CA ASP A 433 14.12 -2.21 -3.91
C ASP A 433 13.19 -1.04 -3.54
N ARG A 434 13.56 -0.22 -2.54
CA ARG A 434 12.76 0.94 -2.09
C ARG A 434 13.55 2.24 -2.01
N ALA A 435 14.86 2.22 -2.21
CA ALA A 435 15.71 3.40 -2.07
C ALA A 435 15.35 4.53 -3.06
N ASP A 436 14.78 4.18 -4.21
CA ASP A 436 14.26 5.08 -5.24
C ASP A 436 12.84 5.59 -4.94
N LEU A 437 12.11 4.96 -4.02
CA LEU A 437 10.70 5.27 -3.74
C LEU A 437 10.48 6.01 -2.41
N VAL A 438 11.42 5.86 -1.46
CA VAL A 438 11.22 6.30 -0.07
C VAL A 438 10.96 7.81 0.06
N LEU A 439 11.66 8.65 -0.72
CA LEU A 439 11.48 10.10 -0.67
C LEU A 439 10.16 10.57 -1.31
N ALA A 440 9.70 9.90 -2.37
CA ALA A 440 8.37 10.14 -2.92
C ALA A 440 7.28 9.83 -1.88
N GLY A 441 7.45 8.73 -1.12
CA GLY A 441 6.57 8.42 0.02
C GLY A 441 6.58 9.51 1.09
N CYS A 442 7.76 10.03 1.44
CA CYS A 442 7.88 11.11 2.42
C CYS A 442 7.20 12.40 1.92
N ALA A 443 7.27 12.70 0.62
CA ALA A 443 6.59 13.86 0.05
C ALA A 443 5.05 13.75 0.16
N ILE A 444 4.50 12.55 -0.10
CA ILE A 444 3.06 12.30 0.10
C ILE A 444 2.67 12.47 1.57
N LEU A 445 3.47 11.92 2.48
CA LEU A 445 3.25 12.05 3.92
C LEU A 445 3.28 13.51 4.38
N ASP A 446 4.25 14.30 3.92
CA ASP A 446 4.39 15.71 4.29
C ASP A 446 3.24 16.55 3.74
N ALA A 447 2.77 16.27 2.52
CA ALA A 447 1.57 16.92 1.98
C ALA A 447 0.33 16.63 2.85
N ILE A 448 0.14 15.38 3.30
CA ILE A 448 -0.95 15.01 4.22
C ILE A 448 -0.81 15.75 5.56
N ARG A 449 0.39 15.78 6.15
CA ARG A 449 0.67 16.48 7.42
C ARG A 449 0.42 17.98 7.33
N ASN A 450 0.68 18.60 6.18
CA ASN A 450 0.44 20.02 5.96
C ASN A 450 -1.07 20.34 5.91
N VAL A 451 -1.89 19.45 5.35
CA VAL A 451 -3.35 19.65 5.27
C VAL A 451 -4.04 19.33 6.58
N TRP A 452 -3.61 18.27 7.29
CA TRP A 452 -4.13 17.91 8.61
C TRP A 452 -3.01 17.86 9.65
N PRO A 453 -2.60 19.04 10.17
CA PRO A 453 -1.55 19.10 11.19
C PRO A 453 -1.94 18.31 12.44
N SER A 454 -1.07 17.41 12.87
CA SER A 454 -1.21 16.69 14.13
C SER A 454 0.13 16.61 14.84
N GLN A 455 0.09 16.59 16.17
CA GLN A 455 1.28 16.36 17.00
C GLN A 455 1.78 14.92 16.90
N LYS A 456 0.91 13.96 16.58
CA LYS A 456 1.22 12.52 16.66
C LYS A 456 0.78 11.78 15.39
N LEU A 457 1.67 10.90 14.94
CA LEU A 457 1.42 9.90 13.90
C LEU A 457 1.45 8.51 14.52
N ARG A 458 0.37 7.76 14.33
CA ARG A 458 0.31 6.33 14.62
C ARG A 458 0.74 5.54 13.41
N VAL A 459 1.71 4.64 13.57
CA VAL A 459 2.19 3.78 12.49
C VAL A 459 1.49 2.44 12.55
N ALA A 460 0.86 2.03 11.45
CA ALA A 460 0.29 0.71 11.28
C ALA A 460 1.14 -0.10 10.31
N ASP A 461 1.63 -1.25 10.74
CA ASP A 461 2.03 -2.30 9.80
C ASP A 461 0.81 -3.19 9.53
N ARG A 462 -0.37 -2.60 9.31
CA ARG A 462 -1.63 -3.31 9.05
C ARG A 462 -2.42 -2.48 8.08
N GLY A 463 -3.11 -3.09 7.14
CA GLY A 463 -3.92 -2.34 6.18
C GLY A 463 -4.88 -3.25 5.46
N LEU A 464 -4.80 -3.23 4.13
CA LEU A 464 -5.76 -3.88 3.26
C LEU A 464 -5.99 -5.37 3.58
N ARG A 465 -4.91 -6.15 3.75
CA ARG A 465 -4.97 -7.59 4.07
C ARG A 465 -5.62 -7.85 5.43
N GLU A 466 -5.22 -7.11 6.45
CA GLU A 466 -5.81 -7.22 7.79
C GLU A 466 -7.28 -6.81 7.80
N GLY A 467 -7.66 -5.84 6.97
CA GLY A 467 -9.05 -5.46 6.72
C GLY A 467 -9.86 -6.60 6.11
N ILE A 468 -9.33 -7.24 5.06
CA ILE A 468 -9.95 -8.40 4.41
C ILE A 468 -10.17 -9.52 5.41
N LEU A 469 -9.13 -9.91 6.15
CA LEU A 469 -9.22 -10.96 7.15
C LEU A 469 -10.27 -10.61 8.21
N THR A 470 -10.29 -9.35 8.65
CA THR A 470 -11.24 -8.87 9.65
C THR A 470 -12.68 -8.97 9.18
N GLU A 471 -12.95 -8.61 7.93
CA GLU A 471 -14.27 -8.73 7.34
C GLU A 471 -14.71 -10.19 7.16
N LEU A 472 -13.83 -11.04 6.64
CA LEU A 472 -14.12 -12.46 6.47
C LEU A 472 -14.43 -13.11 7.84
N MET A 473 -13.56 -12.90 8.83
CA MET A 473 -13.73 -13.44 10.19
C MET A 473 -14.99 -12.89 10.86
N SER A 474 -15.28 -11.59 10.72
CA SER A 474 -16.51 -10.99 11.26
C SER A 474 -17.77 -11.55 10.58
N ARG A 475 -17.75 -11.74 9.26
CA ARG A 475 -18.89 -12.24 8.48
C ARG A 475 -19.28 -13.65 8.90
N ASP A 476 -18.29 -14.50 9.18
CA ASP A 476 -18.52 -15.86 9.65
C ASP A 476 -18.73 -15.96 11.17
N GLY A 477 -18.84 -14.83 11.87
CA GLY A 477 -19.07 -14.83 13.31
C GLY A 477 -17.93 -15.46 14.11
N ALA A 478 -16.69 -15.46 13.59
CA ALA A 478 -15.55 -16.09 14.24
C ALA A 478 -15.28 -15.56 15.67
N TRP A 479 -15.74 -14.33 15.93
CA TRP A 479 -15.64 -13.64 17.21
C TRP A 479 -16.97 -13.53 17.98
N ARG A 480 -18.08 -14.03 17.42
CA ARG A 480 -19.37 -14.06 18.11
C ARG A 480 -19.39 -15.28 19.03
N ASN A 481 -19.22 -15.03 20.33
CA ASN A 481 -19.45 -15.95 21.47
C ASN A 481 -19.05 -17.42 21.27
N ARG A 482 -17.75 -17.71 21.42
CA ARG A 482 -17.24 -19.05 21.78
C ARG A 482 -17.44 -19.39 23.27
N TRP A 483 -18.07 -18.48 24.04
CA TRP A 483 -18.32 -18.58 25.50
C TRP A 483 -19.63 -19.31 25.87
N LEU A 484 -20.45 -19.73 24.89
CA LEU A 484 -21.74 -20.41 25.12
C LEU A 484 -21.75 -21.87 24.63
N ARG A 485 -20.60 -22.54 24.53
CA ARG A 485 -20.61 -24.01 24.45
C ARG A 485 -20.39 -24.56 25.86
N PRO A 486 -21.44 -25.08 26.53
CA PRO A 486 -21.23 -25.98 27.66
C PRO A 486 -20.31 -27.09 27.16
N SER A 487 -19.31 -27.43 27.98
CA SER A 487 -18.55 -28.65 27.75
C SER A 487 -19.56 -29.80 27.89
N ALA A 488 -19.89 -30.43 26.78
CA ALA A 488 -20.67 -31.67 26.77
C ALA A 488 -19.73 -32.85 27.04
#